data_AF-A0A932QDG9-F1
#
_entry.id   AF-A0A932QDG9-F1
#
_cell.length_a   1.000
_cell.length_b   1.000
_cell.length_c   1.000
_cell.angle_alpha   90.00
_cell.angle_beta   90.00
_cell.angle_gamma   90.00
#
_symmetry.space_group_name_H-M   'P 1'
#
loop_
_entity.id
_entity.type
_entity.pdbx_description
1 polymer ?
#
loop_
_entity_poly.entity_id
_entity_poly.type
_entity_poly.pdbx_seq_one_letter_code
_entity_poly.pdbx_strand_id
1 'polypeptide(L)'
;MRLTVAASWVEGPLRQLVADARLELGVLLHPSGQVLGQFGFARSVDVMTACALAAATHASSAELGRMLEGQPFTGVHYVGATRQFWRATVPTTSTPLILFAVFDEESSLGLVQLFFRQFCEAVAALAPAADAEPAALAENFESELNRNLAVMFGRA
;
A
#
# COMPACT_ATOMS: atom_id res chain seq x y z
N MET A 1 -18.90 4.30 -2.51
CA MET A 1 -17.59 3.62 -2.36
C MET A 1 -17.70 2.18 -2.85
N ARG A 2 -16.67 1.66 -3.51
CA ARG A 2 -16.52 0.22 -3.76
C ARG A 2 -15.38 -0.29 -2.90
N LEU A 3 -15.60 -1.42 -2.25
CA LEU A 3 -14.59 -2.17 -1.51
C LEU A 3 -14.24 -3.38 -2.38
N THR A 4 -12.95 -3.60 -2.62
CA THR A 4 -12.45 -4.84 -3.21
C THR A 4 -11.46 -5.43 -2.23
N VAL A 5 -11.78 -6.59 -1.66
CA VAL A 5 -10.98 -7.22 -0.61
C VAL A 5 -10.78 -8.68 -0.96
N ALA A 6 -9.52 -9.10 -0.99
CA ALA A 6 -9.13 -10.50 -1.11
C ALA A 6 -9.11 -11.20 0.25
N ALA A 7 -8.88 -10.45 1.34
CA ALA A 7 -8.80 -10.98 2.70
C ALA A 7 -9.80 -10.31 3.66
N SER A 8 -10.84 -11.03 4.09
CA SER A 8 -11.99 -10.48 4.84
C SER A 8 -11.62 -9.68 6.10
N TRP A 9 -10.52 -10.03 6.77
CA TRP A 9 -10.05 -9.33 7.98
C TRP A 9 -9.55 -7.90 7.72
N VAL A 10 -9.24 -7.55 6.45
CA VAL A 10 -8.76 -6.22 6.05
C VAL A 10 -9.89 -5.19 5.95
N GLU A 11 -11.11 -5.64 5.63
CA GLU A 11 -12.23 -4.77 5.27
C GLU A 11 -12.55 -3.73 6.35
N GLY A 12 -12.75 -4.18 7.59
CA GLY A 12 -13.13 -3.30 8.71
C GLY A 12 -12.05 -2.25 9.01
N PRO A 13 -10.81 -2.66 9.31
CA PRO A 13 -9.71 -1.73 9.58
C PRO A 13 -9.46 -0.74 8.45
N LEU A 14 -9.45 -1.20 7.19
CA LEU A 14 -9.15 -0.35 6.05
C LEU A 14 -10.27 0.67 5.78
N ARG A 15 -11.53 0.25 5.93
CA ARG A 15 -12.67 1.17 5.86
C ARG A 15 -12.59 2.25 6.93
N GLN A 16 -12.29 1.86 8.17
CA GLN A 16 -12.19 2.78 9.29
C GLN A 16 -11.06 3.80 9.08
N LEU A 17 -9.88 3.32 8.68
CA LEU A 17 -8.74 4.18 8.35
C LEU A 17 -9.09 5.22 7.30
N VAL A 18 -9.73 4.81 6.19
CA VAL A 18 -10.08 5.74 5.11
C VAL A 18 -11.09 6.78 5.56
N ALA A 19 -12.08 6.40 6.37
CA ALA A 19 -13.08 7.32 6.88
C ALA A 19 -12.47 8.32 7.87
N ASP A 20 -11.77 7.82 8.88
CA ASP A 20 -11.23 8.63 9.97
C ASP A 20 -10.08 9.51 9.49
N ALA A 21 -9.22 8.98 8.61
CA ALA A 21 -8.11 9.71 8.03
C ALA A 21 -8.48 10.55 6.81
N ARG A 22 -9.76 10.55 6.39
CA ARG A 22 -10.26 11.26 5.19
C ARG A 22 -9.42 10.98 3.95
N LEU A 23 -9.15 9.70 3.69
CA LEU A 23 -8.38 9.29 2.52
C LEU A 23 -9.27 9.29 1.27
N GLU A 24 -8.73 9.72 0.14
CA GLU A 24 -9.36 9.45 -1.16
C GLU A 24 -9.26 7.95 -1.49
N LEU A 25 -8.14 7.31 -1.16
CA LEU A 25 -7.86 5.90 -1.42
C LEU A 25 -6.93 5.31 -0.35
N GLY A 26 -7.31 4.16 0.19
CA GLY A 26 -6.44 3.30 1.00
C GLY A 26 -6.30 1.93 0.35
N VAL A 27 -5.06 1.46 0.20
CA VAL A 27 -4.76 0.11 -0.31
C VAL A 27 -3.79 -0.59 0.62
N LEU A 28 -4.12 -1.83 1.01
CA LEU A 28 -3.20 -2.73 1.69
C LEU A 28 -2.67 -3.74 0.68
N LEU A 29 -1.34 -3.81 0.56
CA LEU A 29 -0.65 -4.67 -0.40
C LEU A 29 0.45 -5.50 0.28
N HIS A 30 0.71 -6.68 -0.29
CA HIS A 30 1.88 -7.49 0.00
C HIS A 30 3.11 -6.85 -0.67
N PRO A 31 4.34 -7.04 -0.16
CA PRO A 31 5.56 -6.55 -0.82
C PRO A 31 5.74 -6.99 -2.28
N SER A 32 5.08 -8.06 -2.72
CA SER A 32 5.04 -8.49 -4.12
C SER A 32 4.14 -7.62 -5.02
N GLY A 33 3.43 -6.62 -4.48
CA GLY A 33 2.47 -5.81 -5.21
C GLY A 33 1.04 -6.38 -5.27
N GLN A 34 0.80 -7.56 -4.69
CA GLN A 34 -0.54 -8.13 -4.58
C GLN A 34 -1.42 -7.30 -3.64
N VAL A 35 -2.63 -6.95 -4.09
CA VAL A 35 -3.61 -6.20 -3.28
C VAL A 35 -4.38 -7.15 -2.36
N LEU A 36 -4.34 -6.89 -1.05
CA LEU A 36 -5.16 -7.60 -0.06
C LEU A 36 -6.50 -6.92 0.17
N GLY A 37 -6.54 -5.59 0.07
CA GLY A 37 -7.75 -4.80 0.22
C GLY A 37 -7.60 -3.39 -0.31
N GLN A 38 -8.68 -2.86 -0.87
CA GLN A 38 -8.78 -1.52 -1.41
C GLN A 38 -10.09 -0.88 -0.94
N PHE A 39 -10.01 0.36 -0.48
CA PHE A 39 -11.19 1.16 -0.17
C PHE A 39 -10.99 2.63 -0.55
N GLY A 40 -12.01 3.26 -1.14
CA GLY A 40 -11.96 4.64 -1.62
C GLY A 40 -12.31 4.77 -3.10
N PHE A 41 -11.92 5.89 -3.72
CA PHE A 41 -12.33 6.29 -5.06
C PHE A 41 -11.16 6.31 -6.04
N ALA A 42 -11.21 5.46 -7.06
CA ALA A 42 -10.14 5.28 -8.05
C ALA A 42 -10.58 5.58 -9.49
N ARG A 43 -11.53 6.51 -9.72
CA ARG A 43 -12.17 6.65 -11.06
C ARG A 43 -11.24 7.02 -12.23
N SER A 44 -9.97 7.32 -11.99
CA SER A 44 -8.97 7.62 -13.02
C SER A 44 -7.63 6.90 -12.84
N VAL A 45 -7.53 5.98 -11.89
CA VAL A 45 -6.26 5.31 -11.55
C VAL A 45 -6.41 3.81 -11.80
N ASP A 46 -5.53 3.27 -12.66
CA ASP A 46 -5.29 1.83 -12.67
C ASP A 46 -4.61 1.45 -11.36
N VAL A 47 -5.43 0.98 -10.42
CA VAL A 47 -5.00 0.64 -9.06
C VAL A 47 -3.93 -0.45 -9.09
N MET A 48 -4.00 -1.39 -10.03
CA MET A 48 -3.00 -2.46 -10.11
C MET A 48 -1.63 -1.90 -10.49
N THR A 49 -1.57 -1.02 -11.50
CA THR A 49 -0.32 -0.35 -11.86
C THR A 49 0.19 0.54 -10.72
N ALA A 50 -0.69 1.29 -10.05
CA ALA A 50 -0.30 2.11 -8.89
C ALA A 50 0.27 1.24 -7.75
N CYS A 51 -0.30 0.07 -7.47
CA CYS A 51 0.18 -0.85 -6.45
C CYS A 51 1.53 -1.46 -6.81
N ALA A 52 1.75 -1.83 -8.07
CA ALA A 52 3.04 -2.34 -8.50
C ALA A 52 4.14 -1.29 -8.40
N LEU A 53 3.85 -0.03 -8.76
CA LEU A 53 4.76 1.09 -8.55
C LEU A 53 4.99 1.39 -7.05
N ALA A 54 3.95 1.29 -6.22
CA ALA A 54 4.06 1.45 -4.77
C ALA A 54 4.96 0.36 -4.16
N ALA A 55 4.86 -0.90 -4.62
CA ALA A 55 5.73 -1.99 -4.21
C ALA A 55 7.19 -1.79 -4.68
N ALA A 56 7.39 -1.36 -5.92
CA ALA A 56 8.73 -1.07 -6.45
C ALA A 56 9.40 0.09 -5.70
N THR A 57 8.69 1.21 -5.51
CA THR A 57 9.18 2.33 -4.68
C THR A 57 9.39 1.91 -3.23
N HIS A 58 8.61 0.94 -2.73
CA HIS A 58 8.85 0.37 -1.41
C HIS A 58 10.20 -0.32 -1.31
N ALA A 59 10.48 -1.25 -2.22
CA ALA A 59 11.74 -1.99 -2.25
C ALA A 59 12.94 -1.04 -2.40
N SER A 60 12.88 -0.09 -3.34
CA SER A 60 13.97 0.85 -3.60
C SER A 60 14.24 1.76 -2.40
N SER A 61 13.19 2.31 -1.78
CA SER A 61 13.34 3.18 -0.60
C SER A 61 13.77 2.41 0.66
N ALA A 62 13.42 1.13 0.78
CA ALA A 62 13.94 0.29 1.84
C ALA A 62 15.47 0.15 1.75
N GLU A 63 16.01 0.00 0.53
CA GLU A 63 17.45 -0.04 0.32
C GLU A 63 18.12 1.31 0.62
N LEU A 64 17.53 2.41 0.18
CA LEU A 64 18.00 3.75 0.55
C LEU A 64 18.05 3.94 2.07
N GLY A 65 17.03 3.47 2.80
CA GLY A 65 17.04 3.49 4.26
C GLY A 65 18.21 2.68 4.84
N ARG A 66 18.46 1.46 4.34
CA ARG A 66 19.61 0.66 4.79
C ARG A 66 20.93 1.37 4.60
N MET A 67 21.10 2.06 3.47
CA MET A 67 22.31 2.82 3.18
C MET A 67 22.48 4.04 4.08
N LEU A 68 21.39 4.74 4.40
CA LEU A 68 21.44 6.03 5.11
C LEU A 68 21.34 5.90 6.64
N GLU A 69 20.60 4.90 7.13
CA GLU A 69 20.27 4.71 8.54
C GLU A 69 20.60 3.31 9.07
N GLY A 70 21.11 2.40 8.23
CA GLY A 70 21.35 1.00 8.61
C GLY A 70 20.08 0.14 8.70
N GLN A 71 18.91 0.71 8.37
CA GLN A 71 17.60 0.06 8.49
C GLN A 71 16.63 0.60 7.42
N PRO A 72 15.66 -0.19 6.93
CA PRO A 72 14.74 0.26 5.89
C PRO A 72 13.83 1.38 6.39
N PHE A 73 13.53 2.35 5.52
CA PHE A 73 12.48 3.34 5.81
C PHE A 73 11.12 2.65 6.00
N THR A 74 10.46 2.94 7.11
CA THR A 74 9.15 2.38 7.45
C THR A 74 7.98 3.23 6.98
N GLY A 75 8.24 4.48 6.56
CA GLY A 75 7.25 5.39 6.00
C GLY A 75 7.90 6.40 5.07
N VAL A 76 7.28 6.66 3.91
CA VAL A 76 7.71 7.70 2.97
C VAL A 76 6.49 8.46 2.46
N HIS A 77 6.62 9.78 2.44
CA HIS A 77 5.58 10.71 1.99
C HIS A 77 6.00 11.38 0.69
N TYR A 78 5.09 11.42 -0.28
CA TYR A 78 5.26 12.12 -1.55
C TYR A 78 4.18 13.20 -1.66
N VAL A 79 4.62 14.43 -1.90
CA VAL A 79 3.74 15.59 -2.00
C VAL A 79 3.62 16.01 -3.46
N GLY A 80 2.41 16.03 -3.99
CA GLY A 80 2.08 16.63 -5.28
C GLY A 80 1.33 17.94 -5.11
N ALA A 81 0.93 18.56 -6.23
CA ALA A 81 0.25 19.85 -6.24
C ALA A 81 -1.19 19.79 -5.68
N THR A 82 -1.90 18.69 -5.93
CA THR A 82 -3.31 18.51 -5.51
C THR A 82 -3.55 17.24 -4.72
N ARG A 83 -2.66 16.26 -4.87
CA ARG A 83 -2.72 14.96 -4.19
C ARG A 83 -1.36 14.64 -3.64
N GLN A 84 -1.38 13.97 -2.52
CA GLN A 84 -0.21 13.45 -1.84
C GLN A 84 -0.50 12.00 -1.48
N PHE A 85 0.57 11.22 -1.33
CA PHE A 85 0.43 9.87 -0.85
C PHE A 85 1.48 9.56 0.19
N TRP A 86 1.06 8.78 1.16
CA TRP A 86 1.92 8.23 2.17
C TRP A 86 1.92 6.72 2.06
N ARG A 87 3.12 6.16 2.04
CA ARG A 87 3.35 4.72 2.06
C ARG A 87 3.98 4.37 3.39
N ALA A 88 3.48 3.31 4.03
CA ALA A 88 4.02 2.83 5.29
C ALA A 88 4.03 1.31 5.40
N THR A 89 4.98 0.78 6.17
CA THR A 89 5.09 -0.64 6.50
C THR A 89 4.11 -0.98 7.62
N VAL A 90 3.19 -1.90 7.36
CA VAL A 90 2.21 -2.42 8.33
C VAL A 90 2.79 -3.71 8.92
N PRO A 91 3.17 -3.74 10.22
CA PRO A 91 3.69 -4.93 10.84
C PRO A 91 2.63 -6.04 10.88
N THR A 92 3.04 -7.27 10.63
CA THR A 92 2.23 -8.49 10.84
C THR A 92 3.10 -9.54 11.51
N THR A 93 2.51 -10.63 11.98
CA THR A 93 3.25 -11.77 12.56
C THR A 93 4.06 -12.55 11.55
N SER A 94 3.84 -12.32 10.25
CA SER A 94 4.46 -13.03 9.15
C SER A 94 5.29 -12.10 8.29
N THR A 95 4.77 -11.71 7.12
CA THR A 95 5.41 -10.78 6.20
C THR A 95 4.82 -9.39 6.39
N PRO A 96 5.65 -8.36 6.65
CA PRO A 96 5.15 -7.00 6.77
C PRO A 96 4.45 -6.58 5.49
N LEU A 97 3.28 -5.97 5.63
CA LEU A 97 2.48 -5.47 4.52
C LEU A 97 2.82 -4.01 4.28
N ILE A 98 2.26 -3.45 3.21
CA ILE A 98 2.45 -2.07 2.82
C ILE A 98 1.08 -1.40 2.73
N LEU A 99 0.91 -0.29 3.44
CA LEU A 99 -0.20 0.62 3.22
C LEU A 99 0.21 1.64 2.16
N PHE A 100 -0.67 1.88 1.19
CA PHE A 100 -0.62 2.99 0.26
C PHE A 100 -1.87 3.87 0.48
N ALA A 101 -1.67 5.06 1.04
CA ALA A 101 -2.73 6.00 1.39
C ALA A 101 -2.61 7.27 0.55
N VAL A 102 -3.64 7.57 -0.24
CA VAL A 102 -3.75 8.78 -1.07
C VAL A 102 -4.77 9.72 -0.44
N PHE A 103 -4.40 10.99 -0.37
CA PHE A 103 -5.22 12.04 0.22
C PHE A 103 -4.91 13.39 -0.40
N ASP A 104 -5.83 14.33 -0.23
CA ASP A 104 -5.75 15.70 -0.70
C ASP A 104 -5.72 16.68 0.49
N GLU A 105 -6.22 17.89 0.29
CA GLU A 105 -6.33 18.94 1.30
C GLU A 105 -7.38 18.66 2.39
N GLU A 106 -8.28 17.68 2.21
CA GLU A 106 -9.22 17.27 3.25
C GLU A 106 -8.56 16.50 4.40
N SER A 107 -7.29 16.11 4.23
CA SER A 107 -6.48 15.41 5.22
C SER A 107 -5.07 16.01 5.37
N SER A 108 -4.29 15.46 6.28
CA SER A 108 -2.89 15.84 6.51
C SER A 108 -2.05 14.63 6.88
N LEU A 109 -0.73 14.68 6.61
CA LEU A 109 0.17 13.58 6.96
C LEU A 109 0.07 13.18 8.44
N GLY A 110 -0.05 14.15 9.36
CA GLY A 110 -0.17 13.87 10.79
C GLY A 110 -1.46 13.12 11.14
N LEU A 111 -2.57 13.47 10.50
CA LEU A 111 -3.85 12.79 10.68
C LEU A 111 -3.82 11.37 10.11
N VAL A 112 -3.21 11.19 8.94
CA VAL A 112 -2.98 9.86 8.35
C VAL A 112 -2.10 8.99 9.25
N GLN A 113 -1.01 9.53 9.78
CA GLN A 113 -0.11 8.80 10.69
C GLN A 113 -0.79 8.42 12.01
N LEU A 114 -1.67 9.28 12.53
CA LEU A 114 -2.44 8.98 13.75
C LEU A 114 -3.34 7.76 13.57
N PHE A 115 -4.17 7.77 12.52
CA PHE A 115 -5.10 6.66 12.27
C PHE A 115 -4.41 5.43 11.71
N PHE A 116 -3.24 5.58 11.07
CA PHE A 116 -2.40 4.44 10.71
C PHE A 116 -1.96 3.62 11.91
N ARG A 117 -1.61 4.26 13.03
CA ARG A 117 -1.24 3.52 14.24
C ARG A 117 -2.40 2.66 14.74
N GLN A 118 -3.60 3.22 14.75
CA GLN A 118 -4.83 2.49 15.12
C GLN A 118 -5.14 1.37 14.12
N PHE A 119 -4.90 1.62 12.83
CA PHE A 119 -5.01 0.60 11.80
C PHE A 119 -4.04 -0.56 12.03
N CYS A 120 -2.77 -0.29 12.36
CA CYS A 120 -1.79 -1.32 12.69
C CYS A 120 -2.20 -2.16 13.92
N GLU A 121 -2.76 -1.53 14.95
CA GLU A 121 -3.30 -2.24 16.12
C GLU A 121 -4.46 -3.17 15.74
N ALA A 122 -5.39 -2.68 14.91
CA ALA A 122 -6.52 -3.47 14.42
C ALA A 122 -6.06 -4.63 13.51
N VAL A 123 -5.09 -4.39 12.62
CA VAL A 123 -4.50 -5.44 11.78
C VAL A 123 -3.78 -6.49 12.63
N ALA A 124 -3.00 -6.09 13.63
CA ALA A 124 -2.32 -7.04 14.52
C ALA A 124 -3.29 -7.94 15.29
N ALA A 125 -4.49 -7.45 15.61
CA ALA A 125 -5.53 -8.21 16.30
C ALA A 125 -6.31 -9.18 15.39
N LEU A 126 -6.42 -8.87 14.09
CA LEU A 126 -7.30 -9.58 13.15
C LEU A 126 -6.56 -10.41 12.10
N ALA A 127 -5.30 -10.08 11.81
CA ALA A 127 -4.52 -10.79 10.81
C ALA A 127 -4.29 -12.24 11.27
N PRO A 128 -4.51 -13.23 10.39
CA PRO A 128 -4.22 -14.61 10.71
C PRO A 128 -2.73 -14.79 10.98
N ALA A 129 -2.38 -15.70 11.90
CA ALA A 129 -1.03 -16.22 11.95
C ALA A 129 -0.72 -16.89 10.61
N ALA A 130 0.50 -16.72 10.07
CA ALA A 130 0.81 -17.31 8.77
C ALA A 130 0.69 -18.83 8.81
N ASP A 131 -0.20 -19.35 7.97
CA ASP A 131 0.03 -20.64 7.33
C ASP A 131 1.03 -20.41 6.19
N ALA A 132 2.04 -21.28 6.11
CA ALA A 132 3.11 -21.22 5.13
C ALA A 132 2.60 -21.58 3.73
N GLU A 133 1.80 -20.72 3.11
CA GLU A 133 1.58 -20.79 1.67
C GLU A 133 2.64 -19.93 0.97
N PRO A 134 3.52 -20.53 0.15
CA PRO A 134 4.47 -19.76 -0.63
C PRO A 134 3.68 -18.90 -1.62
N ALA A 135 3.91 -17.58 -1.58
CA ALA A 135 3.38 -16.66 -2.56
C ALA A 135 3.81 -17.11 -3.98
N ALA A 136 2.91 -17.77 -4.69
CA ALA A 136 3.13 -18.28 -6.03
C ALA A 136 3.12 -17.14 -7.07
N LEU A 137 4.08 -16.19 -7.01
CA LEU A 137 4.01 -14.98 -7.85
C LEU A 137 5.36 -14.40 -8.33
N ALA A 138 6.49 -15.07 -8.14
CA ALA A 138 7.79 -14.49 -8.51
C ALA A 138 8.05 -14.47 -10.04
N GLU A 139 7.61 -15.46 -10.80
CA GLU A 139 8.09 -15.61 -12.18
C GLU A 139 7.39 -14.69 -13.22
N ASN A 140 6.18 -14.22 -12.95
CA ASN A 140 5.43 -13.39 -13.91
C ASN A 140 5.35 -11.90 -13.55
N PHE A 141 5.51 -11.51 -12.28
CA PHE A 141 5.24 -10.14 -11.85
C PHE A 141 6.13 -9.10 -12.53
N GLU A 142 7.43 -9.35 -12.65
CA GLU A 142 8.37 -8.41 -13.28
C GLU A 142 8.08 -8.22 -14.78
N SER A 143 7.76 -9.30 -15.49
CA SER A 143 7.40 -9.25 -16.92
C SER A 143 6.07 -8.52 -17.12
N GLU A 144 5.07 -8.79 -16.29
CA GLU A 144 3.77 -8.11 -16.34
C GLU A 144 3.88 -6.63 -15.99
N LEU A 145 4.69 -6.29 -14.98
CA LEU A 145 4.98 -4.91 -14.59
C LEU A 145 5.66 -4.15 -15.74
N ASN A 146 6.75 -4.68 -16.29
CA ASN A 146 7.48 -4.04 -17.38
C ASN A 146 6.60 -3.88 -18.63
N ARG A 147 5.77 -4.87 -18.96
CA ARG A 147 4.82 -4.79 -20.07
C ARG A 147 3.78 -3.70 -19.84
N ASN A 148 3.19 -3.63 -18.65
CA ASN A 148 2.17 -2.61 -18.32
C ASN A 148 2.76 -1.20 -18.33
N LEU A 149 4.00 -1.03 -17.84
CA LEU A 149 4.72 0.25 -17.89
C LEU A 149 5.06 0.66 -19.33
N ALA A 150 5.50 -0.27 -20.18
CA ALA A 150 5.82 0.01 -21.58
C ALA A 150 4.59 0.48 -22.37
N VAL A 151 3.43 -0.14 -22.13
CA VAL A 151 2.14 0.26 -22.72
C VAL A 151 1.70 1.64 -22.19
N MET A 152 1.80 1.90 -20.88
CA MET A 152 1.38 3.18 -20.30
C MET A 152 2.23 4.38 -20.73
N PHE A 153 3.52 4.18 -20.97
CA PHE A 153 4.44 5.26 -21.37
C PHE A 153 4.71 5.32 -22.87
N GLY A 154 3.93 4.60 -23.70
CA GLY A 154 4.00 4.67 -25.16
C GLY A 154 5.33 4.19 -25.74
N ARG A 155 5.97 3.20 -25.09
CA ARG A 155 7.26 2.62 -25.51
C ARG A 155 7.12 1.23 -26.13
N ALA A 156 5.88 0.83 -26.46
CA ALA A 156 5.58 -0.42 -27.17
C ALA A 156 5.56 -0.21 -28.68
#